data_AF-A0A957VPU3-F1
#
_entry.id   AF-A0A957VPU3-F1
#
_cell.length_a   1.000
_cell.length_b   1.000
_cell.length_c   1.000
_cell.angle_alpha   90.00
_cell.angle_beta   90.00
_cell.angle_gamma   90.00
#
_symmetry.space_group_name_H-M   'P 1'
#
loop_
_entity.id
_entity.type
_entity.pdbx_description
1 polymer ?
#
loop_
_entity_poly.entity_id
_entity_poly.type
_entity_poly.pdbx_seq_one_letter_code
_entity_poly.pdbx_strand_id
1 'polypeptide(L)' 'DDVHVFASGGIRNGQDVAKCVALGADLVGLASPFLRRAVESEAAVVEEMELLIDELRIAMFCAGAGATADLRREGVLVAQ' A
#
# COMPACT_ATOMS: atom_id res chain seq x y z
N ASP A 1 16.20 -4.89 -20.28
CA ASP A 1 16.26 -4.10 -19.03
C ASP A 1 14.87 -3.99 -18.46
N ASP A 2 14.65 -4.51 -17.25
CA ASP A 2 13.37 -4.39 -16.55
C ASP A 2 13.15 -2.95 -16.08
N VAL A 3 11.95 -2.41 -16.33
CA VAL A 3 11.54 -1.08 -15.88
C VAL A 3 10.80 -1.23 -14.56
N HIS A 4 11.24 -0.49 -13.54
CA HIS A 4 10.54 -0.46 -12.25
C HIS A 4 9.25 0.35 -12.34
N VAL A 5 8.15 -0.20 -11.82
CA VAL A 5 6.83 0.42 -11.83
C VAL A 5 6.50 0.98 -10.45
N PHE A 6 6.26 2.28 -10.39
CA PHE A 6 5.89 3.00 -9.16
C PHE A 6 4.43 3.42 -9.26
N ALA A 7 3.57 2.89 -8.40
CA ALA A 7 2.17 3.32 -8.31
C ALA A 7 2.06 4.52 -7.36
N SER A 8 1.29 5.53 -7.78
CA SER A 8 1.03 6.71 -6.95
C SER A 8 -0.30 7.35 -7.36
N GLY A 9 -0.77 8.30 -6.55
CA GLY A 9 -1.99 9.07 -6.81
C GLY A 9 -3.26 8.41 -6.29
N GLY A 10 -3.99 9.09 -5.40
CA GLY A 10 -5.30 8.64 -4.91
C GLY A 10 -5.30 7.45 -3.94
N ILE A 11 -4.13 6.93 -3.56
CA ILE A 11 -3.94 5.85 -2.58
C ILE A 11 -4.17 6.38 -1.17
N ARG A 12 -5.04 5.71 -0.40
CA ARG A 12 -5.50 6.23 0.90
C ARG A 12 -5.27 5.32 2.09
N ASN A 13 -5.09 4.02 1.86
CA ASN A 13 -5.00 3.01 2.92
C ASN A 13 -4.20 1.78 2.46
N GLY A 14 -3.95 0.85 3.38
CA GLY A 14 -3.18 -0.36 3.09
C GLY A 14 -3.83 -1.30 2.07
N GLN A 15 -5.16 -1.27 1.90
CA GLN A 15 -5.84 -2.07 0.86
C GLN A 15 -5.56 -1.53 -0.54
N ASP A 16 -5.51 -0.21 -0.71
CA ASP A 16 -5.13 0.41 -1.98
C ASP A 16 -3.68 0.05 -2.33
N VAL A 17 -2.78 0.08 -1.34
CA VAL A 17 -1.38 -0.37 -1.51
C VAL A 17 -1.33 -1.82 -1.98
N ALA A 18 -2.08 -2.72 -1.32
CA ALA A 18 -2.13 -4.13 -1.70
C ALA A 18 -2.62 -4.34 -3.15
N LYS A 19 -3.64 -3.59 -3.58
CA LYS A 19 -4.15 -3.61 -4.96
C LYS A 19 -3.10 -3.12 -5.95
N CYS A 20 -2.39 -2.05 -5.65
CA CYS A 20 -1.31 -1.54 -6.50
C CYS A 20 -0.22 -2.60 -6.71
N VAL A 21 0.20 -3.28 -5.64
CA VAL A 21 1.21 -4.35 -5.73
C VAL A 21 0.65 -5.54 -6.54
N ALA A 22 -0.59 -5.94 -6.29
CA ALA A 22 -1.26 -7.00 -7.05
C ALA A 22 -1.38 -6.69 -8.55
N LEU A 23 -1.54 -5.40 -8.91
CA LEU A 23 -1.55 -4.91 -10.30
C LEU A 23 -0.16 -4.81 -10.94
N GLY A 24 0.91 -5.09 -10.18
CA GLY A 24 2.28 -5.15 -10.71
C GLY A 24 3.20 -4.00 -10.30
N ALA A 25 2.81 -3.14 -9.35
CA ALA A 25 3.68 -2.09 -8.84
C ALA A 25 4.80 -2.66 -7.95
N ASP A 26 6.03 -2.22 -8.18
CA ASP A 26 7.19 -2.57 -7.36
C ASP A 26 7.26 -1.71 -6.10
N LEU A 27 6.84 -0.44 -6.23
CA LEU A 27 6.81 0.53 -5.14
C LEU A 27 5.51 1.33 -5.19
N VAL A 28 5.05 1.77 -4.02
CA VAL A 28 3.80 2.52 -3.85
C VAL A 28 4.07 3.80 -3.07
N GLY A 29 3.74 4.94 -3.65
CA GLY A 29 3.97 6.27 -3.08
C GLY A 29 2.69 6.97 -2.64
N LEU A 30 2.71 7.54 -1.44
CA LEU A 30 1.62 8.35 -0.87
C LEU A 30 2.19 9.70 -0.42
N ALA A 31 1.44 10.78 -0.67
CA ALA A 31 1.83 12.13 -0.25
C ALA A 31 0.74 12.81 0.60
N SER A 32 -0.49 12.90 0.10
CA SER A 32 -1.55 13.66 0.77
C SER A 32 -1.87 13.20 2.20
N PRO A 33 -1.95 11.89 2.53
CA PRO A 33 -2.20 11.46 3.91
C PRO A 33 -1.10 11.95 4.86
N PHE A 34 0.17 11.75 4.52
CA PHE A 34 1.31 12.18 5.34
C PHE A 34 1.42 13.70 5.44
N LEU A 35 1.18 14.43 4.34
CA LEU A 35 1.21 15.90 4.36
C LEU A 35 0.15 16.49 5.30
N ARG A 36 -1.04 15.88 5.40
CA ARG A 36 -2.08 16.34 6.33
C ARG A 36 -1.64 16.14 7.78
N ARG A 37 -1.05 14.99 8.10
CA ARG A 37 -0.56 14.68 9.44
C ARG A 37 0.67 15.49 9.84
N ALA A 38 1.52 15.83 8.87
CA ALA A 38 2.68 16.68 9.10
C ALA A 38 2.32 18.09 9.58
N VAL A 39 1.10 18.57 9.32
CA VAL A 39 0.58 19.84 9.89
C VAL A 39 0.33 19.72 11.40
N GLU A 40 0.02 18.51 11.87
CA GLU A 40 -0.24 18.23 13.29
C GLU A 40 1.07 18.04 14.05
N SER A 41 1.90 17.08 13.65
CA SER A 41 3.24 16.83 14.22
C SER A 41 4.01 15.76 13.45
N GLU A 42 5.31 15.61 13.72
CA GLU A 42 6.10 14.45 13.29
C GLU A 42 5.51 13.13 13.81
N ALA A 43 5.11 13.08 15.08
CA ALA A 43 4.53 11.88 15.69
C ALA A 43 3.25 11.43 14.96
N ALA A 44 2.39 12.38 14.58
CA ALA A 44 1.19 12.09 13.80
C ALA A 44 1.49 11.50 12.42
N VAL A 45 2.62 11.87 11.79
CA VAL A 45 3.06 11.25 10.53
C VAL A 45 3.49 9.81 10.77
N VAL A 46 4.25 9.55 11.83
CA VAL A 46 4.67 8.19 12.20
C VAL A 46 3.47 7.31 12.49
N GLU A 47 2.49 7.79 13.27
CA GLU A 47 1.25 7.06 13.55
C GLU A 47 0.47 6.70 12.27
N GLU A 48 0.40 7.61 11.30
CA GLU A 48 -0.26 7.36 10.02
C GLU A 48 0.52 6.34 9.16
N MET A 49 1.85 6.36 9.20
CA MET A 49 2.69 5.35 8.54
C MET A 49 2.49 3.97 9.17
N GLU A 50 2.43 3.88 10.50
CA GLU A 50 2.18 2.63 11.22
C GLU A 50 0.78 2.08 10.90
N LEU A 51 -0.24 2.94 10.90
CA LEU A 51 -1.60 2.57 10.50
C LEU A 51 -1.64 2.00 9.08
N LEU A 52 -1.00 2.69 8.12
CA LEU A 52 -0.93 2.23 6.72
C LEU A 52 -0.27 0.84 6.62
N ILE A 53 0.80 0.60 7.38
CA ILE A 53 1.51 -0.67 7.41
C ILE A 53 0.60 -1.76 7.99
N ASP A 54 -0.12 -1.49 9.07
CA ASP A 54 -1.01 -2.45 9.70
C ASP A 54 -2.21 -2.79 8.83
N GLU A 55 -2.81 -1.82 8.16
CA GLU A 55 -3.85 -2.05 7.16
C GLU A 55 -3.36 -2.94 6.01
N LEU A 56 -2.13 -2.71 5.53
CA LEU A 56 -1.52 -3.54 4.48
C LEU A 56 -1.31 -4.97 4.99
N ARG A 57 -0.80 -5.15 6.20
CA ARG A 57 -0.63 -6.47 6.82
C ARG A 57 -1.97 -7.20 6.98
N ILE A 58 -3.02 -6.50 7.40
CA ILE A 58 -4.37 -7.07 7.51
C ILE A 58 -4.88 -7.49 6.13
N ALA A 59 -4.73 -6.65 5.12
CA ALA A 59 -5.12 -6.97 3.75
C ALA A 59 -4.37 -8.20 3.21
N MET A 60 -3.05 -8.26 3.44
CA MET A 60 -2.21 -9.40 3.09
C MET A 60 -2.63 -10.68 3.83
N PHE A 61 -2.89 -10.61 5.13
CA PHE A 61 -3.36 -11.74 5.92
C PHE A 61 -4.69 -12.30 5.39
N CYS A 62 -5.67 -11.42 5.15
CA CYS A 62 -6.95 -11.80 4.56
C CYS A 62 -6.81 -12.39 3.14
N ALA A 63 -5.79 -11.95 2.39
CA ALA A 63 -5.46 -12.47 1.07
C ALA A 63 -4.54 -13.70 1.11
N GLY A 64 -4.18 -14.23 2.29
CA GLY A 64 -3.25 -15.36 2.42
C GLY A 64 -1.85 -15.09 1.84
N ALA A 65 -1.39 -13.83 1.88
CA ALA A 65 -0.08 -13.38 1.41
C ALA A 65 0.88 -13.21 2.59
N GLY A 66 2.01 -13.91 2.59
CA GLY A 66 3.05 -13.81 3.63
C GLY A 66 4.10 -12.73 3.32
N ALA A 67 4.25 -12.39 2.04
CA ALA A 67 5.09 -11.31 1.54
C ALA A 67 4.32 -10.47 0.52
N THR A 68 4.74 -9.21 0.31
CA THR A 68 4.11 -8.32 -0.68
C THR A 68 4.16 -8.90 -2.10
N ALA A 69 5.21 -9.66 -2.43
CA ALA A 69 5.33 -10.36 -3.71
C ALA A 69 4.20 -11.40 -3.93
N ASP A 70 3.67 -12.00 -2.86
CA ASP A 70 2.61 -13.00 -2.94
C ASP A 70 1.27 -12.38 -3.40
N LEU A 71 1.11 -11.06 -3.29
CA LEU A 71 -0.09 -10.35 -3.76
C LEU A 71 -0.24 -10.38 -5.28
N ARG A 72 0.85 -10.65 -6.03
CA ARG A 72 0.84 -10.75 -7.50
C ARG A 72 0.31 -12.09 -8.02
N ARG A 73 0.00 -13.03 -7.13
CA ARG A 73 -0.55 -14.34 -7.54
C ARG A 73 -1.93 -14.18 -8.17
N GLU A 74 -2.21 -15.03 -9.15
CA GLU A 74 -3.51 -15.06 -9.83
C GLU A 74 -4.65 -15.26 -8.83
N GLY A 75 -5.75 -14.53 -9.01
CA GLY A 75 -6.94 -14.63 -8.16
C GLY A 75 -6.91 -13.83 -6.85
N VAL A 76 -5.80 -13.16 -6.50
CA VAL A 76 -5.80 -12.21 -5.35
C VAL A 76 -6.58 -10.96 -5.63
N LEU A 77 -6.48 -10.44 -6.85
CA LEU A 77 -7.27 -9.31 -7.32
C LEU A 77 -8.20 -9.79 -8.44
N VAL A 78 -9.48 -9.46 -8.30
CA VAL A 78 -10.51 -9.71 -9.32
C VAL A 78 -11.16 -8.39 -9.70
N ALA A 79 -11.63 -8.29 -10.94
CA ALA A 79 -12.41 -7.14 -11.36
C ALA A 79 -13.68 -7.02 -10.49
N GLN A 80 -13.99 -5.79 -10.10
CA GLN A 80 -15.23 -5.44 -9.39
C GLN A 80 -16.39 -5.37 -10.38
#